data_AF-A0AAP0REA8-F1
#
_entry.id   AF-A0AAP0REA8-F1
#
_cell.length_a   1.000
_cell.length_b   1.000
_cell.length_c   1.000
_cell.angle_alpha   90.00
_cell.angle_beta   90.00
_cell.angle_gamma   90.00
#
_symmetry.space_group_name_H-M   'P 1'
#
loop_
_entity.id
_entity.type
_entity.pdbx_description
1 polymer ?
#
loop_
_entity_poly.entity_id
_entity_poly.type
_entity_poly.pdbx_seq_one_letter_code
_entity_poly.pdbx_strand_id
1 'polypeptide(L)'
;MEEEIKEEFVRSGFSLDDEQEIPKKCLTFCINYKLTPSDLVSSWEVYYLNRQLNEPTVQNAQMDGFLLYLENELKEAVIKEESHLHVYSSNDVDKILSNEDEDIKDWDSWHSDRQVRKPPSRAS
;
A
#
# COMPACT_ATOMS: atom_id res chain seq x y z
N MET A 1 5.61 1.40 28.48
CA MET A 1 5.95 1.20 27.04
C MET A 1 6.72 -0.08 26.78
N GLU A 2 7.92 -0.35 27.32
CA GLU A 2 8.54 -1.69 27.13
C GLU A 2 7.67 -2.82 27.70
N GLU A 3 7.10 -2.61 28.89
CA GLU A 3 6.16 -3.55 29.51
C GLU A 3 4.88 -3.72 28.66
N GLU A 4 4.32 -2.64 28.14
CA GLU A 4 3.17 -2.68 27.22
C GLU A 4 3.48 -3.49 25.96
N ILE A 5 4.69 -3.34 25.37
CA ILE A 5 5.10 -4.13 24.21
C ILE A 5 5.09 -5.63 24.55
N LYS A 6 5.58 -6.01 25.74
CA LYS A 6 5.54 -7.41 26.18
C LYS A 6 4.11 -7.91 26.34
N GLU A 7 3.26 -7.12 27.00
CA GLU A 7 1.86 -7.46 27.20
C GLU A 7 1.13 -7.64 25.86
N GLU A 8 1.42 -6.79 24.89
CA GLU A 8 0.86 -6.86 23.54
C GLU A 8 1.31 -8.13 22.80
N PHE A 9 2.61 -8.47 22.83
CA PHE A 9 3.09 -9.73 22.25
C PHE A 9 2.43 -10.95 22.88
N VAL A 10 2.32 -10.97 24.21
CA VAL A 10 1.67 -12.06 24.95
C VAL A 10 0.17 -12.12 24.62
N ARG A 11 -0.49 -10.97 24.49
CA ARG A 11 -1.91 -10.85 24.09
C ARG A 11 -2.17 -11.40 22.69
N SER A 12 -1.23 -11.19 21.77
CA SER A 12 -1.26 -11.78 20.43
C SER A 12 -0.78 -13.24 20.37
N GLY A 13 -0.37 -13.83 21.50
CA GLY A 13 0.02 -15.24 21.61
C GLY A 13 1.48 -15.53 21.27
N PHE A 14 2.36 -14.52 21.29
CA PHE A 14 3.79 -14.67 21.07
C PHE A 14 4.58 -14.67 22.39
N SER A 15 5.59 -15.54 22.47
CA SER A 15 6.61 -15.51 23.51
C SER A 15 7.87 -14.77 23.02
N LEU A 16 8.60 -14.14 23.93
CA LEU A 16 9.87 -13.47 23.61
C LEU A 16 11.03 -14.36 24.07
N ASP A 17 11.96 -14.67 23.19
CA ASP A 17 13.16 -15.47 23.52
C ASP A 17 14.10 -14.68 24.47
N ASP A 18 14.18 -13.36 24.27
CA ASP A 18 14.90 -12.43 25.14
C ASP A 18 13.97 -11.29 25.58
N GLU A 19 13.37 -11.42 26.76
CA GLU A 19 12.47 -10.41 27.32
C GLU A 19 13.16 -9.07 27.69
N GLN A 20 14.46 -8.89 27.47
CA GLN A 20 15.17 -7.64 27.77
C GLN A 20 15.65 -6.93 26.51
N GLU A 21 16.30 -7.64 25.59
CA GLU A 21 16.80 -7.03 24.34
C GLU A 21 15.69 -6.79 23.33
N ILE A 22 14.76 -7.73 23.17
CA ILE A 22 13.68 -7.62 22.18
C ILE A 22 12.81 -6.39 22.44
N PRO A 23 12.27 -6.17 23.66
CA PRO A 23 11.46 -5.00 23.93
C PRO A 23 12.21 -3.68 23.74
N LYS A 24 13.52 -3.63 24.02
CA LYS A 24 14.35 -2.43 23.78
C LYS A 24 14.50 -2.13 22.29
N LYS A 25 14.71 -3.16 21.47
CA LYS A 25 14.76 -3.00 20.00
C LYS A 25 13.39 -2.57 19.47
N CYS A 26 12.32 -3.23 19.91
CA CYS A 26 10.94 -2.87 19.59
C CYS A 26 10.59 -1.44 19.98
N LEU A 27 10.99 -0.99 21.18
CA LEU A 27 10.82 0.39 21.62
C LEU A 27 11.52 1.37 20.68
N THR A 28 12.75 1.04 20.27
CA THR A 28 13.51 1.85 19.29
C THR A 28 12.75 1.94 17.96
N PHE A 29 12.14 0.85 17.50
CA PHE A 29 11.31 0.86 16.29
C PHE A 29 10.06 1.73 16.47
N CYS A 30 9.36 1.60 17.60
CA CYS A 30 8.21 2.45 17.90
C CYS A 30 8.55 3.94 17.86
N ILE A 31 9.71 4.34 18.41
CA ILE A 31 10.16 5.74 18.39
C ILE A 31 10.54 6.18 16.97
N ASN A 32 11.29 5.38 16.22
CA ASN A 32 11.78 5.75 14.89
C ASN A 32 10.67 5.84 13.85
N TYR A 33 9.72 4.91 13.89
CA TYR A 33 8.63 4.82 12.92
C TYR A 33 7.30 5.39 13.44
N LYS A 34 7.30 5.99 14.64
CA LYS A 34 6.11 6.55 15.33
C LYS A 34 4.97 5.53 15.46
N LEU A 35 5.31 4.27 15.73
CA LEU A 35 4.34 3.19 15.91
C LEU A 35 3.89 3.09 17.36
N THR A 36 2.62 2.76 17.58
CA THR A 36 2.17 2.35 18.91
C THR A 36 2.56 0.88 19.17
N PRO A 37 2.63 0.42 20.43
CA PRO A 37 2.87 -0.99 20.74
C PRO A 37 1.92 -1.95 20.02
N SER A 38 0.65 -1.58 19.87
CA SER A 38 -0.35 -2.36 19.13
C SER A 38 -0.06 -2.42 17.63
N ASP A 39 0.34 -1.29 17.03
CA ASP A 39 0.70 -1.25 15.60
C ASP A 39 1.93 -2.10 15.33
N LEU A 40 2.93 -2.04 16.22
CA LEU A 40 4.14 -2.84 16.13
C LEU A 40 3.83 -4.34 16.12
N VAL A 41 3.00 -4.80 17.04
CA VAL A 41 2.62 -6.22 17.13
C VAL A 41 1.76 -6.64 15.93
N SER A 42 0.90 -5.75 15.43
CA SER A 42 0.14 -5.99 14.20
C SER A 42 1.06 -6.15 12.97
N SER A 43 2.05 -5.27 12.82
CA SER A 43 3.07 -5.41 11.77
C SER A 43 3.90 -6.68 11.95
N TRP A 44 4.20 -7.07 13.19
CA TRP A 44 4.90 -8.32 13.48
C TRP A 44 4.09 -9.55 13.05
N GLU A 45 2.78 -9.58 13.31
CA GLU A 45 1.91 -10.68 12.88
C GLU A 45 1.93 -10.87 11.36
N VAL A 46 1.87 -9.76 10.61
CA VAL A 46 1.96 -9.80 9.13
C VAL A 46 3.32 -10.32 8.70
N TYR A 47 4.40 -9.84 9.31
CA TYR A 47 5.76 -10.32 9.04
C TYR A 47 5.91 -11.82 9.34
N TYR A 48 5.38 -12.26 10.47
CA TYR A 48 5.37 -13.66 10.92
C TYR A 48 4.66 -14.57 9.91
N LEU A 49 3.47 -14.16 9.45
CA LEU A 49 2.70 -14.89 8.45
C LEU A 49 3.41 -14.93 7.09
N ASN A 50 3.95 -13.81 6.62
CA ASN A 50 4.66 -13.73 5.33
C ASN A 50 5.92 -14.60 5.31
N ARG A 51 6.62 -14.70 6.44
CA ARG A 51 7.83 -15.52 6.60
C ARG A 51 7.55 -16.99 6.87
N GLN A 52 6.29 -17.36 7.16
CA GLN A 52 5.90 -18.72 7.56
C GLN A 52 6.77 -19.26 8.71
N LEU A 53 6.99 -18.43 9.74
CA LEU A 53 7.76 -18.84 10.91
C LEU A 53 6.99 -19.91 11.68
N ASN A 54 7.64 -21.02 11.99
CA ASN A 54 6.96 -22.20 12.56
C ASN A 54 6.69 -22.08 14.06
N GLU A 55 7.43 -21.24 14.78
CA GLU A 55 7.33 -21.09 16.23
C GLU A 55 6.77 -19.72 16.60
N PRO A 56 5.79 -19.62 17.51
CA PRO A 56 5.25 -18.34 17.99
C PRO A 56 6.21 -17.67 18.99
N THR A 57 7.52 -17.75 18.74
CA THR A 57 8.57 -17.17 19.56
C THR A 57 9.29 -16.11 18.76
N VAL A 58 9.26 -14.88 19.26
CA VAL A 58 10.02 -13.76 18.72
C VAL A 58 11.48 -13.96 19.11
N GLN A 59 12.34 -14.13 18.11
CA GLN A 59 13.77 -14.32 18.31
C GLN A 59 14.54 -13.08 17.89
N ASN A 60 15.66 -12.81 18.57
CA ASN A 60 16.51 -11.66 18.25
C ASN A 60 17.05 -11.72 16.81
N ALA A 61 17.29 -12.92 16.28
CA ALA A 61 17.74 -13.13 14.90
C ALA A 61 16.73 -12.65 13.83
N GLN A 62 15.45 -12.54 14.21
CA GLN A 62 14.38 -12.08 13.30
C GLN A 62 14.24 -10.55 13.32
N MET A 63 14.81 -9.86 14.32
CA MET A 63 14.63 -8.42 14.52
C MET A 63 15.21 -7.58 13.39
N ASP A 64 16.39 -7.92 12.90
CA ASP A 64 17.01 -7.18 11.79
C ASP A 64 16.20 -7.34 10.50
N GLY A 65 15.62 -8.53 10.29
CA GLY A 65 14.73 -8.80 9.17
C GLY A 65 13.38 -8.10 9.28
N PHE A 66 12.86 -7.97 10.51
CA PHE A 66 11.63 -7.22 10.79
C PHE A 66 11.83 -5.72 10.63
N LEU A 67 12.98 -5.18 11.03
CA LEU A 67 13.33 -3.77 10.78
C LEU A 67 13.32 -3.46 9.28
N LEU A 68 13.94 -4.31 8.46
CA LEU A 68 13.92 -4.14 7.01
C LEU A 68 12.50 -4.19 6.43
N TYR A 69 11.64 -5.05 6.98
CA TYR A 69 10.23 -5.11 6.59
C TYR A 69 9.51 -3.77 6.87
N LEU A 70 9.66 -3.23 8.09
CA LEU A 70 9.09 -1.92 8.45
C LEU A 70 9.63 -0.78 7.58
N GLU A 71 10.92 -0.79 7.27
CA GLU A 71 11.51 0.19 6.34
C GLU A 71 10.90 0.12 4.94
N ASN A 72 10.65 -1.10 4.44
CA ASN A 72 10.04 -1.28 3.13
C ASN A 72 8.57 -0.85 3.13
N GLU A 73 7.78 -1.17 4.16
CA GLU A 73 6.40 -0.70 4.26
C GLU A 73 6.33 0.83 4.23
N LEU A 74 7.23 1.51 4.95
CA LEU A 74 7.28 2.97 4.94
C LEU A 74 7.68 3.53 3.56
N LYS A 75 8.65 2.91 2.88
CA LYS A 75 9.03 3.30 1.51
C LYS A 75 7.87 3.13 0.53
N GLU A 76 7.18 2.00 0.59
CA GLU A 76 6.02 1.73 -0.27
C GLU A 76 4.87 2.71 0.00
N ALA A 77 4.63 3.06 1.27
CA ALA A 77 3.64 4.08 1.63
C ALA A 77 3.97 5.44 1.01
N VAL A 78 5.24 5.88 1.09
CA VAL A 78 5.70 7.15 0.48
C VAL A 78 5.58 7.13 -1.04
N ILE A 79 6.06 6.05 -1.70
CA ILE A 79 6.00 5.93 -3.17
C ILE A 79 4.54 5.92 -3.66
N LYS A 80 3.66 5.22 -2.94
CA LYS A 80 2.25 5.14 -3.32
C LYS A 80 1.55 6.49 -3.16
N GLU A 81 1.89 7.26 -2.13
CA GLU A 81 1.39 8.63 -1.96
C GLU A 81 1.79 9.55 -3.14
N GLU A 82 3.04 9.44 -3.63
CA GLU A 82 3.50 10.18 -4.81
C GLU A 82 2.81 9.74 -6.12
N SER A 83 2.44 8.46 -6.24
CA SER A 83 1.84 7.91 -7.46
C SER A 83 0.42 8.42 -7.78
N HIS A 84 -0.21 9.12 -6.83
CA HIS A 84 -1.54 9.72 -7.02
C HIS A 84 -1.50 11.13 -7.64
N LEU A 85 -0.30 11.71 -7.82
CA LEU A 85 -0.14 12.93 -8.60
C LEU A 85 -0.15 12.57 -10.09
N HIS A 86 -1.28 12.83 -10.75
CA HIS A 86 -1.32 12.88 -12.21
C HIS A 86 -0.38 14.01 -12.69
N VAL A 87 0.84 13.63 -13.06
CA VAL A 87 1.81 14.54 -13.67
C VAL A 87 1.39 14.73 -15.13
N TYR A 88 0.84 15.90 -15.44
CA TYR A 88 0.62 16.32 -16.83
C TYR A 88 1.96 16.75 -17.42
N SER A 89 2.28 16.28 -18.63
CA SER A 89 3.43 16.77 -19.37
C SER A 89 3.23 18.24 -19.73
N SER A 90 4.29 19.04 -19.87
CA SER A 90 4.19 20.41 -20.39
C SER A 90 3.44 20.44 -21.72
N ASN A 91 3.59 19.39 -22.54
CA ASN A 91 2.86 19.23 -23.79
C ASN A 91 1.34 19.01 -23.60
N ASP A 92 0.91 18.38 -22.51
CA ASP A 92 -0.51 18.21 -22.20
C ASP A 92 -1.12 19.54 -21.74
N VAL A 93 -0.35 20.34 -20.99
CA VAL A 93 -0.73 21.71 -20.60
C VAL A 93 -0.81 22.63 -21.82
N ASP A 94 0.16 22.53 -22.73
CA ASP A 94 0.19 23.30 -23.98
C ASP A 94 -1.04 22.98 -24.85
N LYS A 95 -1.46 21.71 -24.93
CA LYS A 95 -2.67 21.30 -25.66
C LYS A 95 -3.98 21.84 -25.06
N ILE A 96 -4.04 22.02 -23.73
CA ILE A 96 -5.21 22.59 -23.05
C ILE A 96 -5.26 24.12 -23.24
N LEU A 97 -4.09 24.76 -23.28
CA LEU A 97 -3.95 26.21 -23.42
C LEU A 97 -3.94 26.68 -24.88
N SER A 98 -3.61 25.80 -25.82
CA SER A 98 -3.78 26.05 -27.24
C SER A 98 -5.27 26.03 -27.55
N ASN A 99 -5.83 27.18 -27.91
CA ASN A 99 -7.15 27.31 -28.54
C ASN A 99 -7.15 26.71 -29.96
N GLU A 100 -6.60 25.51 -30.12
CA GLU A 100 -6.79 24.70 -31.32
C GLU A 100 -8.09 23.93 -31.12
N ASP A 101 -9.20 24.62 -31.39
CA ASP A 101 -10.55 24.07 -31.47
C ASP A 101 -10.63 23.04 -32.62
N GLU A 102 -10.04 21.85 -32.46
CA GLU A 102 -10.22 20.73 -33.41
C GLU A 102 -11.25 19.68 -32.94
N ASP A 103 -11.81 19.81 -31.74
CA ASP A 103 -12.67 18.76 -31.15
C ASP A 103 -14.19 18.95 -31.35
N ILE A 104 -14.63 19.95 -32.13
CA ILE A 104 -16.07 20.09 -32.46
C ILE A 104 -16.49 19.22 -33.66
N LYS A 105 -15.55 18.60 -34.39
CA LYS A 105 -15.90 17.78 -35.57
C LYS A 105 -16.09 16.28 -35.31
N ASP A 106 -15.62 15.74 -34.19
CA ASP A 106 -15.63 14.28 -33.99
C ASP A 106 -16.89 13.76 -33.24
N TRP A 107 -17.62 14.64 -32.55
CA TRP A 107 -18.90 14.28 -31.91
C TRP A 107 -19.99 13.90 -32.93
N ASP A 108 -20.01 14.55 -34.10
CA ASP A 108 -20.98 14.27 -35.17
C ASP A 108 -20.65 12.96 -35.93
N SER A 109 -19.41 12.49 -35.87
CA SER A 109 -18.94 11.25 -36.52
C SER A 109 -19.45 10.01 -35.77
N TRP A 110 -19.31 9.98 -34.44
CA TRP A 110 -19.77 8.85 -33.61
C TRP A 110 -21.28 8.65 -33.57
N HIS A 111 -22.07 9.71 -33.79
CA HIS A 111 -23.53 9.62 -33.81
C HIS A 111 -24.13 9.26 -35.18
N SER A 112 -23.36 9.39 -36.27
CA SER A 112 -23.84 9.10 -37.62
C SER A 112 -23.81 7.61 -37.98
N ASP A 113 -22.89 6.84 -37.40
CA ASP A 113 -22.75 5.40 -37.68
C ASP A 113 -23.76 4.50 -36.95
N ARG A 114 -24.49 5.03 -35.96
CA ARG A 114 -25.43 4.22 -35.16
C ARG A 114 -26.82 4.01 -35.81
N GLN A 115 -27.10 4.64 -36.96
CA GLN A 115 -28.44 4.65 -37.56
C GLN A 115 -28.66 3.69 -38.74
N VAL A 116 -27.68 2.87 -39.17
CA VAL A 116 -27.86 1.97 -40.33
C VAL A 116 -27.67 0.50 -39.98
N ARG A 117 -28.53 -0.04 -39.12
CA ARG A 117 -28.85 -1.48 -39.12
C ARG A 117 -30.36 -1.68 -38.95
N LYS A 118 -31.12 -1.50 -40.03
CA LYS A 118 -32.50 -1.99 -40.12
C LYS A 118 -32.47 -3.54 -40.09
N PRO A 119 -33.28 -4.21 -39.26
CA PRO A 119 -33.43 -5.66 -39.35
C PRO A 119 -34.17 -6.04 -40.65
N PRO A 120 -33.83 -7.16 -41.30
CA PRO A 120 -34.54 -7.61 -42.50
C PRO A 120 -35.99 -7.98 -42.14
N SER A 121 -36.93 -7.49 -42.95
CA SER A 121 -38.33 -7.83 -42.89
C SER A 121 -38.52 -9.33 -43.11
N ARG A 122 -39.23 -9.98 -42.18
CA ARG A 122 -39.61 -11.38 -42.25
C ARG A 122 -40.70 -11.53 -43.32
N ALA A 123 -40.37 -12.13 -44.47
CA ALA A 123 -41.34 -12.54 -45.47
C ALA A 123 -42.26 -13.63 -44.89
N SER A 124 -43.57 -13.48 -45.10
CA SER A 124 -44.60 -14.48 -44.81
C SER A 124 -44.69 -15.53 -45.91
#